data_AF-A0A3L8RSR0-F1
#
_entry.id   AF-A0A3L8RSR0-F1
#
_cell.length_a   1.000
_cell.length_b   1.000
_cell.length_c   1.000
_cell.angle_alpha   90.00
_cell.angle_beta   90.00
_cell.angle_gamma   90.00
#
_symmetry.space_group_name_H-M   'P 1'
#
loop_
_entity.id
_entity.type
_entity.pdbx_description
1 polymer ?
#
loop_
_entity_poly.entity_id
_entity_poly.type
_entity_poly.pdbx_seq_one_letter_code
_entity_poly.pdbx_strand_id
1 'polypeptide(L)'
;MPCKPHHHLAAGFYDGTVAVWNLLTKSLLQCVHQPDASLKLYPFQCFLAHDQAVRSIEWCKADSNFLVTVGSDRKIKFWDLRRLYEPINSIKRFLSTEVAWLLPYNGITVAQDNCYAPYGLCGIHYIDAGYLGFKAYFVAPRKGTVWSISGSDWLNTVAAGDITGELVAAVLPDLAVNPLNIKRSSDRRFPVYKADLLPYNPEGPERTEQAEQALPRTQRYSEMVARSYIRFQDTDLRSFQNFPSREPMRRMHTQELKAELSLDRLQLEALHKVRFSPNLDSQGWLVSGGQAGIVRAHCLVGLASGVGHQLLPECQARFSILYGDTPSSPASPDDSLLPVE
;
A
#
# COMPACT_ATOMS: atom_id res chain seq x y z
N MET A 1 -20.43 3.96 -0.33
CA MET A 1 -19.32 4.83 -0.75
C MET A 1 -19.11 5.88 0.35
N PRO A 2 -17.89 6.23 0.76
CA PRO A 2 -17.69 7.36 1.67
C PRO A 2 -18.02 8.64 0.89
N CYS A 3 -19.30 9.01 0.89
CA CYS A 3 -19.88 10.13 0.16
C CYS A 3 -19.84 11.44 0.95
N LYS A 4 -19.20 11.45 2.13
CA LYS A 4 -19.06 12.68 2.93
C LYS A 4 -18.02 13.58 2.25
N PRO A 5 -18.21 14.90 2.24
CA PRO A 5 -17.19 15.82 1.74
C PRO A 5 -15.86 15.55 2.43
N HIS A 6 -14.75 15.55 1.70
CA HIS A 6 -13.44 15.45 2.31
C HIS A 6 -13.15 16.76 3.06
N HIS A 7 -12.98 16.69 4.39
CA HIS A 7 -12.76 17.89 5.19
C HIS A 7 -11.30 18.34 5.15
N HIS A 8 -10.37 17.39 5.25
CA HIS A 8 -8.94 17.68 5.32
C HIS A 8 -8.20 17.11 4.12
N LEU A 9 -7.25 17.89 3.62
CA LEU A 9 -6.23 17.48 2.65
C LEU A 9 -4.87 17.68 3.31
N ALA A 10 -3.96 16.74 3.13
CA ALA A 10 -2.56 16.89 3.54
C ALA A 10 -1.65 16.67 2.33
N ALA A 11 -0.54 17.41 2.29
CA ALA A 11 0.48 17.25 1.27
C ALA A 11 1.87 17.40 1.91
N GLY A 12 2.80 16.60 1.40
CA GLY A 12 4.19 16.62 1.79
C GLY A 12 5.04 17.21 0.67
N PHE A 13 6.05 17.98 1.04
CA PHE A 13 6.88 18.73 0.11
C PHE A 13 8.33 18.22 0.10
N TYR A 14 9.07 18.66 -0.92
CA TYR A 14 10.45 18.24 -1.16
C TYR A 14 11.44 18.76 -0.09
N ASP A 15 11.09 19.86 0.57
CA ASP A 15 11.83 20.46 1.69
C ASP A 15 11.58 19.74 3.03
N GLY A 16 10.72 18.73 3.06
CA GLY A 16 10.35 18.00 4.27
C GLY A 16 9.18 18.60 5.04
N THR A 17 8.60 19.69 4.56
CA THR A 17 7.42 20.33 5.14
C THR A 17 6.16 19.51 4.84
N VAL A 18 5.22 19.50 5.78
CA VAL A 18 3.86 18.99 5.60
C VAL A 18 2.89 20.13 5.84
N ALA A 19 1.95 20.30 4.92
CA ALA A 19 0.87 21.25 5.08
C ALA A 19 -0.49 20.54 5.06
N VAL A 20 -1.43 21.08 5.82
CA VAL A 20 -2.79 20.54 5.98
C VAL A 20 -3.79 21.66 5.69
N TRP A 21 -4.73 21.37 4.81
CA TRP A 21 -5.83 22.26 4.41
C TRP A 21 -7.15 21.74 4.95
N ASN A 22 -8.03 22.66 5.32
CA ASN A 22 -9.45 22.38 5.55
C ASN A 22 -10.21 22.87 4.31
N LEU A 23 -10.75 21.93 3.54
CA LEU A 23 -11.43 22.20 2.27
C LEU A 23 -12.78 22.88 2.45
N LEU A 24 -13.36 22.81 3.66
CA LEU A 24 -14.66 23.41 3.99
C LEU A 24 -14.52 24.73 4.76
N THR A 25 -13.30 25.25 4.91
CA THR A 25 -13.08 26.49 5.65
C THR A 25 -13.75 27.68 4.97
N LYS A 26 -14.42 28.51 5.77
CA LYS A 26 -14.93 29.83 5.35
C LYS A 26 -14.05 30.97 5.86
N SER A 27 -12.88 30.64 6.42
CA SER A 27 -11.97 31.63 6.98
C SER A 27 -11.42 32.52 5.88
N LEU A 28 -11.64 33.82 5.99
CA LEU A 28 -11.12 34.84 5.06
C LEU A 28 -9.59 34.88 5.03
N LEU A 29 -8.93 34.42 6.09
CA LEU A 29 -7.46 34.34 6.15
C LEU A 29 -6.90 33.16 5.34
N GLN A 30 -7.71 32.11 5.15
CA GLN A 30 -7.33 30.93 4.38
C GLN A 30 -7.84 31.01 2.94
N CYS A 31 -9.03 31.56 2.75
CA CYS A 31 -9.69 31.73 1.45
C CYS A 31 -9.43 33.14 0.91
N VAL A 32 -8.33 33.29 0.17
CA VAL A 32 -7.90 34.59 -0.37
C VAL A 32 -8.21 34.67 -1.85
N HIS A 33 -8.95 35.70 -2.26
CA HIS A 33 -9.20 35.99 -3.67
C HIS A 33 -7.99 36.72 -4.27
N GLN A 34 -7.54 36.25 -5.42
CA GLN A 34 -6.45 36.86 -6.17
C GLN A 34 -6.98 37.91 -7.17
N PRO A 35 -6.10 38.80 -7.68
CA PRO A 35 -6.50 39.82 -8.66
C PRO A 35 -7.09 39.27 -9.97
N ASP A 36 -6.78 38.01 -10.31
CA ASP A 36 -7.30 37.30 -11.48
C ASP A 36 -8.66 36.61 -11.22
N ALA A 37 -9.32 36.93 -10.10
CA ALA A 37 -10.54 36.30 -9.60
C ALA A 37 -10.41 34.81 -9.22
N SER A 38 -9.19 34.25 -9.17
CA SER A 38 -8.97 32.90 -8.64
C SER A 38 -9.03 32.86 -7.11
N LEU A 39 -9.50 31.74 -6.56
CA LEU A 39 -9.50 31.48 -5.12
C LEU A 39 -8.23 30.70 -4.73
N LYS A 40 -7.42 31.25 -3.83
CA LYS A 40 -6.29 30.54 -3.23
C LYS A 40 -6.64 30.12 -1.80
N LEU A 41 -6.54 28.81 -1.55
CA LEU A 41 -6.72 28.22 -0.23
C LEU A 41 -5.37 27.99 0.45
N TYR A 42 -5.13 28.69 1.56
CA TYR A 42 -3.94 28.51 2.39
C TYR A 42 -4.14 27.39 3.42
N PRO A 43 -3.07 26.65 3.76
CA PRO A 43 -3.15 25.61 4.77
C PRO A 43 -3.43 26.20 6.16
N PHE A 44 -4.15 25.46 7.01
CA PHE A 44 -4.38 25.86 8.39
C PHE A 44 -3.29 25.37 9.34
N GLN A 45 -2.52 24.36 8.92
CA GLN A 45 -1.35 23.87 9.63
C GLN A 45 -0.21 23.63 8.65
N CYS A 46 1.00 23.99 9.07
CA CYS A 46 2.23 23.75 8.33
C CYS A 46 3.33 23.46 9.35
N PHE A 47 4.06 22.36 9.15
CA PHE A 47 5.11 21.94 10.08
C PHE A 47 6.22 21.18 9.35
N LEU A 48 7.45 21.29 9.86
CA LEU A 48 8.60 20.59 9.32
C LEU A 48 8.58 19.14 9.82
N ALA A 49 8.15 18.22 8.97
CA ALA A 49 8.04 16.81 9.34
C ALA A 49 9.37 16.07 9.14
N HIS A 50 10.13 16.38 8.10
CA HIS A 50 11.33 15.64 7.70
C HIS A 50 12.50 16.57 7.35
N ASP A 51 13.72 16.01 7.37
CA ASP A 51 14.94 16.74 6.98
C ASP A 51 15.19 16.70 5.44
N GLN A 52 14.31 15.99 4.72
CA GLN A 52 14.37 15.69 3.29
C GLN A 52 12.95 15.50 2.75
N ALA A 53 12.82 15.34 1.42
CA ALA A 53 11.53 15.18 0.74
C ALA A 53 10.60 14.15 1.40
N VAL A 54 9.36 14.59 1.66
CA VAL A 54 8.27 13.72 2.12
C VAL A 54 7.81 12.87 0.93
N ARG A 55 7.88 11.55 1.09
CA ARG A 55 7.58 10.58 0.03
C ARG A 55 6.17 10.01 0.11
N SER A 56 5.65 9.84 1.33
CA SER A 56 4.33 9.25 1.56
C SER A 56 3.70 9.87 2.79
N ILE A 57 2.39 10.06 2.73
CA ILE A 57 1.56 10.50 3.84
C ILE A 57 0.34 9.61 3.86
N GLU A 58 -0.06 9.16 5.05
CA GLU A 58 -1.31 8.43 5.21
C GLU A 58 -2.01 8.82 6.50
N TRP A 59 -3.31 9.07 6.40
CA TRP A 59 -4.14 9.37 7.56
C TRP A 59 -4.47 8.07 8.31
N CYS A 60 -4.57 8.17 9.63
CA CYS A 60 -5.27 7.15 10.38
C CYS A 60 -6.73 7.14 9.92
N LYS A 61 -7.20 5.98 9.48
CA LYS A 61 -8.57 5.85 8.97
C LYS A 61 -9.61 6.03 10.09
N ALA A 62 -9.27 5.68 11.33
CA ALA A 62 -10.19 5.74 12.46
C ALA A 62 -10.32 7.13 13.09
N ASP A 63 -9.29 7.99 12.99
CA ASP A 63 -9.30 9.33 13.57
C ASP A 63 -8.46 10.30 12.73
N SER A 64 -9.12 11.35 12.23
CA SER A 64 -8.54 12.37 11.36
C SER A 64 -7.55 13.31 12.04
N ASN A 65 -7.28 13.16 13.34
CA ASN A 65 -6.21 13.88 14.02
C ASN A 65 -4.85 13.19 13.86
N PHE A 66 -4.83 11.91 13.49
CA PHE A 66 -3.59 11.15 13.39
C PHE A 66 -3.20 10.92 11.93
N LEU A 67 -1.91 11.10 11.65
CA LEU A 67 -1.34 10.76 10.36
C LEU A 67 0.08 10.21 10.52
N VAL A 68 0.54 9.51 9.50
CA VAL A 68 1.93 9.09 9.36
C VAL A 68 2.57 9.82 8.18
N THR A 69 3.84 10.19 8.35
CA THR A 69 4.67 10.72 7.26
C THR A 69 5.92 9.86 7.10
N VAL A 70 6.36 9.74 5.86
CA VAL A 70 7.57 9.01 5.46
C VAL A 70 8.44 9.93 4.64
N GLY A 71 9.72 10.06 5.02
CA GLY A 71 10.68 10.91 4.35
C GLY A 71 11.80 10.13 3.65
N SER A 72 12.48 10.84 2.74
CA SER A 72 13.75 10.38 2.15
C SER A 72 14.90 10.37 3.15
N ASP A 73 14.70 10.99 4.32
CA ASP A 73 15.58 10.92 5.50
C ASP A 73 15.55 9.54 6.21
N ARG A 74 14.80 8.58 5.66
CA ARG A 74 14.56 7.21 6.17
C ARG A 74 13.79 7.17 7.48
N LYS A 75 13.13 8.27 7.85
CA LYS A 75 12.28 8.34 9.04
C LYS A 75 10.83 8.07 8.65
N ILE A 76 10.14 7.33 9.51
CA ILE A 76 8.69 7.21 9.58
C ILE A 76 8.28 7.90 10.85
N LYS A 77 7.39 8.88 10.77
CA LYS A 77 6.93 9.65 11.92
C LYS A 77 5.42 9.61 12.04
N PHE A 78 4.94 9.30 13.24
CA PHE A 78 3.53 9.34 13.59
C PHE A 78 3.21 10.67 14.26
N TRP A 79 2.14 11.32 13.84
CA TRP A 79 1.79 12.66 14.27
C TRP A 79 0.38 12.72 14.84
N ASP A 80 0.21 13.54 15.86
CA ASP A 80 -1.09 14.05 16.30
C ASP A 80 -1.17 15.52 15.83
N LEU A 81 -2.13 15.85 14.98
CA LEU A 81 -2.31 17.21 14.46
C LEU A 81 -2.70 18.23 15.53
N ARG A 82 -3.10 17.77 16.71
CA ARG A 82 -3.34 18.62 17.87
C ARG A 82 -2.04 19.01 18.58
N ARG A 83 -0.95 18.28 18.30
CA ARG A 83 0.37 18.42 18.95
C ARG A 83 1.51 18.21 17.93
N LEU A 84 1.88 19.28 17.23
CA LEU A 84 2.86 19.21 16.12
C LEU A 84 4.33 19.47 16.50
N TYR A 85 4.62 19.86 17.75
CA TYR A 85 6.00 20.18 18.14
C TYR A 85 6.91 18.94 18.23
N GLU A 86 6.32 17.75 18.43
CA GLU A 86 7.05 16.49 18.37
C GLU A 86 6.15 15.38 17.80
N PRO A 87 6.69 14.45 17.01
CA PRO A 87 5.95 13.28 16.59
C PRO A 87 5.71 12.35 17.79
N ILE A 88 4.57 11.64 17.78
CA ILE A 88 4.25 10.59 18.76
C ILE A 88 5.35 9.53 18.78
N ASN A 89 5.84 9.18 17.60
CA ASN A 89 6.91 8.22 17.43
C ASN A 89 7.69 8.54 16.15
N SER A 90 8.99 8.28 16.16
CA SER A 90 9.90 8.53 15.05
C SER A 90 10.85 7.34 14.90
N ILE A 91 10.68 6.58 13.82
CA ILE A 91 11.41 5.35 13.56
C ILE A 91 12.31 5.55 12.35
N LYS A 92 13.61 5.26 12.51
CA LYS A 92 14.58 5.28 11.41
C LYS A 92 15.17 3.90 11.21
N ARG A 93 14.70 3.17 10.19
CA ARG A 93 15.14 1.78 9.96
C ARG A 93 15.43 1.45 8.50
N PHE A 94 14.64 1.97 7.58
CA PHE A 94 14.71 1.63 6.16
C PHE A 94 14.18 2.80 5.32
N LEU A 95 14.47 2.79 4.02
CA LEU A 95 13.84 3.71 3.08
C LEU A 95 12.51 3.08 2.61
N SER A 96 11.39 3.66 3.03
CA SER A 96 10.06 3.13 2.67
C SER A 96 9.56 3.72 1.37
N THR A 97 9.12 2.86 0.46
CA THR A 97 8.58 3.23 -0.87
C THR A 97 7.12 3.65 -0.80
N GLU A 98 6.32 2.91 -0.04
CA GLU A 98 4.90 3.17 0.18
C GLU A 98 4.49 2.59 1.54
N VAL A 99 3.41 3.13 2.12
CA VAL A 99 2.80 2.65 3.36
C VAL A 99 1.31 2.41 3.16
N ALA A 100 0.72 1.61 4.05
CA ALA A 100 -0.72 1.37 4.13
C ALA A 100 -1.16 1.28 5.60
N TRP A 101 -2.08 2.14 6.01
CA TRP A 101 -2.73 2.14 7.32
C TRP A 101 -4.06 1.38 7.22
N LEU A 102 -4.16 0.23 7.88
CA LEU A 102 -5.40 -0.55 7.88
C LEU A 102 -6.28 -0.12 9.06
N LEU A 103 -7.58 -0.02 8.82
CA LEU A 103 -8.58 0.43 9.78
C LEU A 103 -8.54 -0.31 11.14
N PRO A 104 -8.34 -1.64 11.20
CA PRO A 104 -8.35 -2.37 12.46
C PRO A 104 -7.18 -2.08 13.40
N TYR A 105 -6.11 -1.45 12.91
CA TYR A 105 -4.84 -1.40 13.61
C TYR A 105 -4.37 0.04 13.87
N ASN A 106 -3.64 0.17 14.97
CA ASN A 106 -3.00 1.41 15.42
C ASN A 106 -1.59 1.60 14.83
N GLY A 107 -1.31 0.95 13.71
CA GLY A 107 -0.01 0.95 13.07
C GLY A 107 -0.13 0.76 11.56
N ILE A 108 1.00 0.81 10.88
CA ILE A 108 1.05 0.77 9.42
C ILE A 108 1.81 -0.44 8.92
N THR A 109 1.44 -0.88 7.72
CA THR A 109 2.25 -1.78 6.91
C THR A 109 3.11 -0.97 5.95
N VAL A 110 4.33 -1.44 5.71
CA VAL A 110 5.36 -0.66 5.02
C VAL A 110 6.07 -1.51 3.98
N ALA A 111 6.15 -0.97 2.76
CA ALA A 111 7.00 -1.47 1.69
C ALA A 111 8.39 -0.82 1.76
N GLN A 112 9.42 -1.57 1.37
CA GLN A 112 10.82 -1.19 1.57
C GLN A 112 11.62 -1.23 0.28
N ASP A 113 12.57 -0.30 0.20
CA ASP A 113 13.68 -0.37 -0.74
C ASP A 113 14.75 -1.36 -0.23
N ASN A 114 15.15 -2.30 -1.08
CA ASN A 114 16.12 -3.33 -0.71
C ASN A 114 17.53 -2.77 -0.48
N CYS A 115 17.89 -1.64 -1.10
CA CYS A 115 19.20 -1.01 -0.94
C CYS A 115 19.45 -0.52 0.49
N TYR A 116 18.38 -0.26 1.24
CA TYR A 116 18.44 0.25 2.61
C TYR A 116 17.97 -0.77 3.65
N ALA A 117 17.60 -1.98 3.21
CA ALA A 117 17.17 -3.04 4.11
C ALA A 117 18.37 -3.80 4.67
N PRO A 118 18.43 -4.09 5.99
CA PRO A 118 19.42 -5.00 6.52
C PRO A 118 19.32 -6.39 5.88
N TYR A 119 20.44 -7.11 5.84
CA TYR A 119 20.49 -8.46 5.25
C TYR A 119 19.41 -9.37 5.84
N GLY A 120 18.62 -10.00 4.98
CA GLY A 120 17.54 -10.92 5.36
C GLY A 120 16.27 -10.26 5.89
N LEU A 121 16.20 -8.92 5.98
CA LEU A 121 15.04 -8.20 6.49
C LEU A 121 14.32 -7.35 5.44
N CYS A 122 14.67 -7.48 4.16
CA CYS A 122 13.95 -6.80 3.08
C CYS A 122 12.55 -7.40 2.91
N GLY A 123 11.54 -6.54 2.82
CA GLY A 123 10.18 -6.93 2.46
C GLY A 123 9.12 -6.04 3.10
N ILE A 124 8.02 -6.65 3.49
CA ILE A 124 6.87 -5.98 4.08
C ILE A 124 6.95 -6.09 5.60
N HIS A 125 6.82 -4.96 6.29
CA HIS A 125 6.80 -4.92 7.75
C HIS A 125 5.55 -4.22 8.25
N TYR A 126 5.02 -4.68 9.39
CA TYR A 126 4.08 -3.93 10.20
C TYR A 126 4.82 -3.19 11.31
N ILE A 127 4.49 -1.92 11.51
CA ILE A 127 5.05 -1.04 12.52
C ILE A 127 3.91 -0.45 13.35
N ASP A 128 3.96 -0.68 14.65
CA ASP A 128 3.09 -0.04 15.63
C ASP A 128 3.38 1.47 15.71
N ALA A 129 2.34 2.30 15.88
CA ALA A 129 2.51 3.75 16.03
C ALA A 129 3.29 4.15 17.29
N GLY A 130 3.58 3.22 18.21
CA GLY A 130 4.28 3.47 19.46
C GLY A 130 3.38 3.37 20.69
N TYR A 131 2.06 3.20 20.51
CA TYR A 131 1.11 3.07 21.61
C TYR A 131 1.24 1.73 22.33
N LEU A 132 1.38 0.62 21.59
CA LEU A 132 1.53 -0.72 22.16
C LEU A 132 3.01 -1.07 22.43
N GLY A 133 3.94 -0.37 21.76
CA GLY A 133 5.37 -0.60 21.90
C GLY A 133 5.83 -1.93 21.31
N PHE A 134 5.04 -2.51 20.40
CA PHE A 134 5.37 -3.78 19.76
C PHE A 134 6.56 -3.63 18.81
N LYS A 135 7.41 -4.66 18.78
CA LYS A 135 8.48 -4.74 17.79
C LYS A 135 7.87 -4.89 16.40
N ALA A 136 8.54 -4.31 15.40
CA ALA A 136 8.10 -4.43 14.01
C ALA A 136 7.95 -5.92 13.62
N TYR A 137 6.81 -6.24 13.02
CA TYR A 137 6.46 -7.59 12.59
C TYR A 137 6.78 -7.78 11.11
N PHE A 138 7.54 -8.82 10.78
CA PHE A 138 7.94 -9.11 9.41
C PHE A 138 6.84 -9.90 8.69
N VAL A 139 6.03 -9.21 7.90
CA VAL A 139 4.83 -9.74 7.26
C VAL A 139 5.19 -10.69 6.10
N ALA A 140 6.03 -10.22 5.19
CA ALA A 140 6.45 -11.01 4.03
C ALA A 140 7.89 -10.65 3.61
N PRO A 141 8.82 -11.63 3.58
CA PRO A 141 10.16 -11.42 3.07
C PRO A 141 10.16 -11.27 1.56
N ARG A 142 10.92 -10.30 1.06
CA ARG A 142 11.14 -10.08 -0.38
C ARG A 142 12.63 -9.93 -0.65
N LYS A 143 13.07 -10.39 -1.82
CA LYS A 143 14.46 -10.22 -2.24
C LYS A 143 14.71 -8.79 -2.73
N GLY A 144 13.83 -8.29 -3.60
CA GLY A 144 13.98 -7.00 -4.25
C GLY A 144 13.15 -5.90 -3.62
N THR A 145 13.35 -4.67 -4.12
CA THR A 145 12.56 -3.51 -3.71
C THR A 145 11.08 -3.77 -3.93
N VAL A 146 10.32 -3.55 -2.86
CA VAL A 146 8.86 -3.57 -2.89
C VAL A 146 8.43 -2.17 -3.28
N TRP A 147 7.86 -1.97 -4.46
CA TRP A 147 7.55 -0.63 -4.97
C TRP A 147 6.24 -0.08 -4.41
N SER A 148 5.26 -0.96 -4.22
CA SER A 148 3.92 -0.56 -3.82
C SER A 148 3.30 -1.56 -2.87
N ILE A 149 2.51 -1.04 -1.93
CA ILE A 149 1.69 -1.82 -1.00
C ILE A 149 0.27 -1.26 -0.96
N SER A 150 -0.71 -2.15 -0.79
CA SER A 150 -2.11 -1.80 -0.56
C SER A 150 -2.70 -2.72 0.49
N GLY A 151 -3.36 -2.14 1.49
CA GLY A 151 -4.20 -2.88 2.43
C GLY A 151 -5.65 -2.99 1.96
N SER A 152 -6.31 -4.09 2.30
CA SER A 152 -7.76 -4.26 2.25
C SER A 152 -8.28 -4.32 3.68
N ASP A 153 -9.08 -3.32 4.06
CA ASP A 153 -9.72 -3.28 5.38
C ASP A 153 -10.79 -4.39 5.53
N TRP A 154 -11.35 -4.85 4.42
CA TRP A 154 -12.39 -5.87 4.39
C TRP A 154 -11.83 -7.29 4.52
N LEU A 155 -10.69 -7.55 3.88
CA LEU A 155 -10.06 -8.88 3.86
C LEU A 155 -8.96 -9.05 4.91
N ASN A 156 -8.67 -8.01 5.69
CA ASN A 156 -7.53 -7.96 6.62
C ASN A 156 -6.23 -8.44 5.94
N THR A 157 -6.01 -7.99 4.72
CA THR A 157 -4.95 -8.50 3.82
C THR A 157 -4.18 -7.34 3.24
N VAL A 158 -2.87 -7.51 3.12
CA VAL A 158 -2.01 -6.59 2.35
C VAL A 158 -1.51 -7.25 1.09
N ALA A 159 -1.39 -6.49 0.02
CA ALA A 159 -0.81 -6.92 -1.24
C ALA A 159 0.32 -5.98 -1.62
N ALA A 160 1.38 -6.53 -2.22
CA ALA A 160 2.54 -5.76 -2.63
C ALA A 160 3.13 -6.27 -3.95
N GLY A 161 3.61 -5.32 -4.74
CA GLY A 161 4.32 -5.57 -5.99
C GLY A 161 5.79 -5.21 -5.84
N ASP A 162 6.67 -6.01 -6.42
CA ASP A 162 8.11 -5.80 -6.33
C ASP A 162 8.81 -5.72 -7.69
N ILE A 163 10.09 -5.34 -7.63
CA ILE A 163 10.98 -5.23 -8.80
C ILE A 163 11.17 -6.56 -9.55
N THR A 164 10.91 -7.71 -8.91
CA THR A 164 11.09 -9.03 -9.53
C THR A 164 9.90 -9.47 -10.35
N GLY A 165 8.82 -8.69 -10.37
CA GLY A 165 7.58 -9.02 -11.05
C GLY A 165 6.65 -9.94 -10.25
N GLU A 166 6.87 -10.07 -8.95
CA GLU A 166 5.98 -10.85 -8.09
C GLU A 166 4.91 -9.96 -7.44
N LEU A 167 3.65 -10.35 -7.60
CA LEU A 167 2.54 -9.80 -6.82
C LEU A 167 2.25 -10.77 -5.68
N VAL A 168 2.53 -10.36 -4.45
CA VAL A 168 2.29 -11.17 -3.25
C VAL A 168 1.15 -10.56 -2.43
N ALA A 169 0.35 -11.40 -1.78
CA ALA A 169 -0.62 -11.00 -0.77
C ALA A 169 -0.33 -11.73 0.56
N ALA A 170 -0.65 -11.09 1.68
CA ALA A 170 -0.50 -11.64 3.00
C ALA A 170 -1.70 -11.30 3.88
N VAL A 171 -2.37 -12.33 4.41
CA VAL A 171 -3.44 -12.17 5.39
C VAL A 171 -2.81 -11.82 6.73
N LEU A 172 -3.15 -10.66 7.26
CA LEU A 172 -2.57 -10.21 8.51
C LEU A 172 -3.11 -11.06 9.68
N PRO A 173 -2.25 -11.38 10.67
CA PRO A 173 -2.72 -11.86 11.96
C PRO A 173 -3.45 -10.74 12.70
N ASP A 174 -4.03 -11.04 13.85
CA ASP A 174 -4.49 -9.98 14.74
C ASP A 174 -3.28 -9.21 15.28
N LEU A 175 -3.05 -8.01 14.74
CA LEU A 175 -1.95 -7.12 15.10
C LEU A 175 -2.29 -6.20 16.28
N ALA A 176 -3.51 -6.29 16.84
CA ALA A 176 -3.82 -5.67 18.14
C ALA A 176 -3.15 -6.45 19.30
N VAL A 177 -2.79 -7.71 19.05
CA VAL A 177 -2.02 -8.55 19.97
C VAL A 177 -0.56 -8.59 19.55
N ASN A 178 0.34 -8.74 20.53
CA ASN A 178 1.78 -8.77 20.27
C ASN A 178 2.15 -9.86 19.24
N PRO A 179 2.68 -9.49 18.06
CA PRO A 179 2.89 -10.42 16.96
C PRO A 179 4.11 -11.34 17.14
N LEU A 180 4.91 -11.17 18.21
CA LEU A 180 6.13 -11.96 18.43
C LEU A 180 5.90 -13.48 18.50
N ASN A 181 4.72 -13.90 18.94
CA ASN A 181 4.40 -15.32 19.15
C ASN A 181 3.64 -15.95 17.97
N ILE A 182 3.52 -15.25 16.84
CA ILE A 182 2.82 -15.77 15.67
C ILE A 182 3.63 -16.91 15.06
N LYS A 183 3.04 -18.11 15.10
CA LYS A 183 3.56 -19.29 14.42
C LYS A 183 3.11 -19.30 12.95
N ARG A 184 3.88 -19.98 12.09
CA ARG A 184 3.54 -20.23 10.67
C ARG A 184 3.26 -18.96 9.87
N SER A 185 4.12 -17.95 9.99
CA SER A 185 4.02 -16.70 9.21
C SER A 185 4.11 -16.93 7.69
N SER A 186 4.80 -17.99 7.25
CA SER A 186 4.85 -18.43 5.85
C SER A 186 3.49 -18.78 5.27
N ASP A 187 2.61 -19.37 6.08
CA ASP A 187 1.33 -19.90 5.60
C ASP A 187 0.28 -18.79 5.40
N ARG A 188 0.58 -17.58 5.88
CA ARG A 188 -0.28 -16.40 5.78
C ARG A 188 -0.07 -15.60 4.50
N ARG A 189 1.01 -15.87 3.77
CA ARG A 189 1.36 -15.18 2.52
C ARG A 189 1.25 -16.10 1.32
N PHE A 190 0.95 -15.51 0.17
CA PHE A 190 0.77 -16.23 -1.08
C PHE A 190 1.01 -15.37 -2.31
N PRO A 191 1.55 -15.93 -3.40
CA PRO A 191 1.67 -15.21 -4.66
C PRO A 191 0.31 -15.13 -5.35
N VAL A 192 -0.08 -13.94 -5.79
CA VAL A 192 -1.24 -13.73 -6.66
C VAL A 192 -0.87 -14.12 -8.08
N TYR A 193 0.26 -13.64 -8.57
CA TYR A 193 0.89 -14.09 -9.81
C TYR A 193 2.38 -13.75 -9.82
N LYS A 194 3.12 -14.36 -10.76
CA LYS A 194 4.50 -13.98 -11.11
C LYS A 194 4.59 -13.57 -12.58
N ALA A 195 5.11 -12.37 -12.85
CA ALA A 195 5.55 -11.97 -14.19
C ALA A 195 7.01 -12.37 -14.37
N ASP A 196 7.30 -13.26 -15.31
CA ASP A 196 8.68 -13.62 -15.67
C ASP A 196 9.05 -13.00 -17.00
N LEU A 197 10.21 -12.35 -17.03
CA LEU A 197 10.83 -11.93 -18.27
C LEU A 197 11.63 -13.09 -18.84
N LEU A 198 11.31 -13.50 -20.07
CA LEU A 198 11.95 -14.61 -20.76
C LEU A 198 12.51 -14.14 -22.11
N PRO A 199 13.65 -14.70 -22.56
CA PRO A 199 14.19 -14.36 -23.87
C PRO A 199 13.24 -14.81 -24.99
N TYR A 200 13.11 -13.97 -26.02
CA TYR A 200 12.38 -14.27 -27.25
C TYR A 200 13.39 -14.43 -28.39
N ASN A 201 13.35 -15.56 -29.09
CA ASN A 201 14.16 -15.78 -30.29
C ASN A 201 13.27 -15.77 -31.54
N PRO A 202 13.41 -14.78 -32.44
CA PRO A 202 12.62 -14.72 -33.67
C PRO A 202 13.16 -15.64 -34.79
N GLU A 203 14.42 -16.08 -34.71
CA GLU A 203 15.04 -17.04 -35.64
C GLU A 203 15.03 -18.43 -34.98
N GLY A 204 14.61 -19.48 -35.70
CA GLY A 204 14.38 -20.83 -35.16
C GLY A 204 15.59 -21.50 -34.45
N PRO A 205 15.43 -22.76 -33.99
CA PRO A 205 16.25 -23.39 -32.94
C PRO A 205 17.69 -23.81 -33.33
N GLU A 206 18.36 -23.10 -34.25
CA GLU A 206 19.67 -23.52 -34.79
C GLU A 206 20.89 -22.69 -34.33
N ARG A 207 20.92 -22.16 -33.10
CA ARG A 207 22.15 -21.60 -32.51
C ARG A 207 22.50 -22.25 -31.17
N THR A 208 23.71 -21.97 -30.70
CA THR A 208 24.38 -22.73 -29.64
C THR A 208 23.72 -22.52 -28.28
N GLU A 209 23.30 -23.62 -27.64
CA GLU A 209 22.45 -23.73 -26.44
C GLU A 209 22.84 -22.86 -25.22
N GLN A 210 24.08 -22.36 -25.13
CA GLN A 210 24.58 -21.58 -23.98
C GLN A 210 24.37 -20.06 -24.10
N ALA A 211 24.21 -19.52 -25.32
CA ALA A 211 23.94 -18.10 -25.54
C ALA A 211 22.45 -17.78 -25.75
N GLU A 212 21.62 -18.80 -25.99
CA GLU A 212 20.21 -18.68 -26.38
C GLU A 212 19.24 -18.41 -25.21
N GLN A 213 19.66 -18.59 -23.96
CA GLN A 213 18.77 -18.47 -22.79
C GLN A 213 18.99 -17.21 -21.96
N ALA A 214 19.99 -16.37 -22.29
CA ALA A 214 20.34 -15.21 -21.50
C ALA A 214 19.52 -13.97 -21.93
N LEU A 215 18.91 -13.30 -20.95
CA LEU A 215 18.24 -12.03 -21.19
C LEU A 215 19.23 -10.94 -21.66
N PRO A 216 18.81 -10.02 -22.56
CA PRO A 216 19.65 -8.91 -22.97
C PRO A 216 20.08 -8.06 -21.77
N ARG A 217 21.39 -7.81 -21.63
CA ARG A 217 21.95 -6.84 -20.67
C ARG A 217 21.85 -5.42 -21.21
N THR A 218 20.62 -4.92 -21.31
CA THR A 218 20.34 -3.56 -21.81
C THR A 218 19.38 -2.84 -20.88
N GLN A 219 19.57 -1.53 -20.74
CA GLN A 219 18.63 -0.62 -20.07
C GLN A 219 17.66 0.04 -21.05
N ARG A 220 17.82 -0.20 -22.36
CA ARG A 220 16.97 0.39 -23.40
C ARG A 220 15.72 -0.44 -23.59
N TYR A 221 14.57 0.25 -23.53
CA TYR A 221 13.26 -0.36 -23.70
C TYR A 221 13.12 -1.09 -25.03
N SER A 222 13.47 -0.43 -26.15
CA SER A 222 13.33 -0.97 -27.51
C SER A 222 14.12 -2.26 -27.73
N GLU A 223 15.35 -2.33 -27.21
CA GLU A 223 16.21 -3.51 -27.31
C GLU A 223 15.67 -4.66 -26.45
N MET A 224 15.14 -4.36 -25.27
CA MET A 224 14.59 -5.37 -24.38
C MET A 224 13.33 -6.01 -24.96
N VAL A 225 12.35 -5.21 -25.41
CA VAL A 225 11.08 -5.74 -25.95
C VAL A 225 11.26 -6.52 -27.26
N ALA A 226 12.30 -6.22 -28.04
CA ALA A 226 12.59 -6.95 -29.29
C ALA A 226 13.10 -8.39 -29.05
N ARG A 227 13.64 -8.67 -27.88
CA ARG A 227 14.32 -9.94 -27.55
C ARG A 227 13.80 -10.60 -26.28
N SER A 228 12.66 -10.15 -25.77
CA SER A 228 12.06 -10.74 -24.58
C SER A 228 10.54 -10.65 -24.62
N TYR A 229 9.90 -11.52 -23.86
CA TYR A 229 8.47 -11.48 -23.61
C TYR A 229 8.20 -11.71 -22.13
N ILE A 230 7.04 -11.25 -21.67
CA ILE A 230 6.59 -11.46 -20.30
C ILE A 230 5.63 -12.64 -20.26
N ARG A 231 5.97 -13.65 -19.47
CA ARG A 231 5.07 -14.76 -19.14
C ARG A 231 4.47 -14.52 -17.77
N PHE A 232 3.15 -14.40 -17.72
CA PHE A 232 2.42 -14.34 -16.46
C PHE A 232 2.08 -15.76 -15.98
N GLN A 233 2.45 -16.06 -14.75
CA GLN A 233 2.14 -17.31 -14.06
C GLN A 233 1.16 -17.02 -12.92
N ASP A 234 -0.12 -17.19 -13.20
CA ASP A 234 -1.20 -16.89 -12.27
C ASP A 234 -1.39 -18.01 -11.24
N THR A 235 -1.76 -17.62 -10.02
CA THR A 235 -2.15 -18.56 -8.98
C THR A 235 -3.66 -18.76 -9.01
N ASP A 236 -4.13 -20.00 -8.84
CA ASP A 236 -5.55 -20.26 -8.63
C ASP A 236 -5.97 -19.83 -7.22
N LEU A 237 -6.67 -18.69 -7.13
CA LEU A 237 -7.14 -18.06 -5.89
C LEU A 237 -8.61 -18.36 -5.58
N ARG A 238 -9.22 -19.34 -6.27
CA ARG A 238 -10.61 -19.76 -5.99
C ARG A 238 -10.73 -20.58 -4.72
N SER A 239 -9.67 -21.28 -4.34
CA SER A 239 -9.62 -22.13 -3.14
C SER A 239 -8.22 -22.12 -2.54
N PHE A 240 -8.12 -22.17 -1.21
CA PHE A 240 -6.87 -22.27 -0.45
C PHE A 240 -6.62 -23.67 0.12
N GLN A 241 -7.31 -24.70 -0.37
CA GLN A 241 -7.05 -26.09 0.04
C GLN A 241 -5.68 -26.57 -0.45
N ASN A 242 -4.91 -27.22 0.42
CA ASN A 242 -3.54 -27.71 0.15
C ASN A 242 -2.61 -26.64 -0.43
N PHE A 243 -2.89 -25.37 -0.14
CA PHE A 243 -2.24 -24.24 -0.79
C PHE A 243 -0.71 -24.22 -0.63
N PRO A 244 -0.12 -24.53 0.54
CA PRO A 244 1.34 -24.57 0.70
C PRO A 244 2.05 -25.57 -0.22
N SER A 245 1.36 -26.62 -0.67
CA SER A 245 1.95 -27.65 -1.54
C SER A 245 1.89 -27.29 -3.03
N ARG A 246 1.14 -26.25 -3.41
CA ARG A 246 0.93 -25.86 -4.82
C ARG A 246 2.21 -25.28 -5.43
N GLU A 247 2.38 -25.46 -6.73
CA GLU A 247 3.56 -24.98 -7.48
C GLU A 247 3.84 -23.49 -7.27
N PRO A 248 2.86 -22.56 -7.33
CA PRO A 248 3.14 -21.14 -7.13
C PRO A 248 3.73 -20.84 -5.74
N MET A 249 3.23 -21.52 -4.70
CA MET A 249 3.77 -21.38 -3.34
C MET A 249 5.20 -21.91 -3.25
N ARG A 250 5.48 -23.09 -3.79
CA ARG A 250 6.83 -23.65 -3.80
C ARG A 250 7.82 -22.76 -4.56
N ARG A 251 7.37 -22.17 -5.67
CA ARG A 251 8.14 -21.20 -6.45
C ARG A 251 8.47 -19.95 -5.63
N MET A 252 7.48 -19.31 -5.00
CA MET A 252 7.69 -18.14 -4.13
C MET A 252 8.71 -18.43 -3.04
N HIS A 253 8.54 -19.51 -2.27
CA HIS A 253 9.48 -19.87 -1.20
C HIS A 253 10.91 -20.13 -1.72
N THR A 254 11.03 -20.76 -2.90
CA THR A 254 12.33 -20.99 -3.53
C THR A 254 12.97 -19.66 -3.91
N GLN A 255 12.21 -18.70 -4.43
CA GLN A 255 12.70 -17.37 -4.78
C GLN A 255 13.08 -16.54 -3.54
N GLU A 256 12.31 -16.59 -2.46
CA GLU A 256 12.63 -15.93 -1.19
C GLU A 256 14.00 -16.37 -0.64
N LEU A 257 14.38 -17.63 -0.86
CA LEU A 257 15.66 -18.18 -0.41
C LEU A 257 16.78 -17.98 -1.43
N LYS A 258 16.55 -18.39 -2.68
CA LYS A 258 17.60 -18.59 -3.70
C LYS A 258 17.61 -17.56 -4.82
N ALA A 259 16.61 -16.68 -4.95
CA ALA A 259 16.60 -15.76 -6.08
C ALA A 259 17.74 -14.75 -6.00
N GLU A 260 18.38 -14.55 -7.15
CA GLU A 260 19.36 -13.48 -7.39
C GLU A 260 18.67 -12.31 -8.10
N LEU A 261 19.07 -11.11 -7.74
CA LEU A 261 18.58 -9.89 -8.36
C LEU A 261 19.55 -9.45 -9.46
N SER A 262 19.05 -9.40 -10.69
CA SER A 262 19.78 -8.84 -11.83
C SER A 262 19.39 -7.37 -11.99
N LEU A 263 20.32 -6.51 -11.61
CA LEU A 263 20.21 -5.04 -11.70
C LEU A 263 20.91 -4.48 -12.95
N ASP A 264 21.58 -5.33 -13.73
CA ASP A 264 22.33 -5.03 -14.94
C ASP A 264 21.46 -4.94 -16.21
N ARG A 265 20.14 -5.09 -16.08
CA ARG A 265 19.17 -5.02 -17.18
C ARG A 265 17.95 -4.20 -16.80
N LEU A 266 17.16 -3.81 -17.79
CA LEU A 266 15.82 -3.26 -17.58
C LEU A 266 14.87 -4.35 -17.06
N GLN A 267 14.25 -4.14 -15.89
CA GLN A 267 13.26 -5.06 -15.31
C GLN A 267 11.85 -4.76 -15.86
N LEU A 268 11.56 -5.18 -17.10
CA LEU A 268 10.23 -5.02 -17.70
C LEU A 268 9.13 -5.74 -16.90
N GLU A 269 9.49 -6.80 -16.18
CA GLU A 269 8.60 -7.57 -15.32
C GLU A 269 8.18 -6.84 -14.04
N ALA A 270 8.88 -5.76 -13.64
CA ALA A 270 8.68 -5.09 -12.37
C ALA A 270 7.26 -4.54 -12.19
N LEU A 271 6.71 -4.68 -10.98
CA LEU A 271 5.40 -4.16 -10.59
C LEU A 271 5.56 -2.89 -9.75
N HIS A 272 5.00 -1.78 -10.22
CA HIS A 272 5.19 -0.45 -9.64
C HIS A 272 4.01 0.04 -8.83
N LYS A 273 2.80 -0.49 -9.09
CA LYS A 273 1.60 -0.08 -8.35
C LYS A 273 0.66 -1.24 -8.13
N VAL A 274 0.11 -1.32 -6.92
CA VAL A 274 -0.89 -2.30 -6.51
C VAL A 274 -1.97 -1.59 -5.71
N ARG A 275 -3.25 -1.88 -5.98
CA ARG A 275 -4.40 -1.32 -5.25
C ARG A 275 -5.52 -2.34 -5.10
N PHE A 276 -5.94 -2.57 -3.87
CA PHE A 276 -7.20 -3.24 -3.58
C PHE A 276 -8.37 -2.33 -3.92
N SER A 277 -9.51 -2.94 -4.27
CA SER A 277 -10.76 -2.22 -4.26
C SER A 277 -11.12 -1.80 -2.83
N PRO A 278 -11.43 -0.51 -2.58
CA PRO A 278 -11.84 -0.05 -1.27
C PRO A 278 -13.32 -0.35 -0.96
N ASN A 279 -14.09 -0.84 -1.93
CA ASN A 279 -15.53 -1.04 -1.78
C ASN A 279 -15.83 -2.46 -1.29
N LEU A 280 -16.80 -2.58 -0.39
CA LEU A 280 -17.26 -3.87 0.16
C LEU A 280 -17.72 -4.83 -0.95
N ASP A 281 -18.53 -4.34 -1.90
CA ASP A 281 -19.11 -5.17 -2.98
C ASP A 281 -18.06 -5.71 -3.97
N SER A 282 -16.89 -5.07 -4.02
CA SER A 282 -15.77 -5.46 -4.89
C SER A 282 -14.48 -5.74 -4.11
N GLN A 283 -14.59 -6.02 -2.81
CA GLN A 283 -13.47 -6.19 -1.88
C GLN A 283 -12.43 -7.25 -2.29
N GLY A 284 -12.85 -8.25 -3.07
CA GLY A 284 -11.99 -9.30 -3.60
C GLY A 284 -11.10 -8.84 -4.75
N TRP A 285 -11.37 -7.69 -5.35
CA TRP A 285 -10.62 -7.21 -6.51
C TRP A 285 -9.33 -6.51 -6.13
N LEU A 286 -8.27 -6.89 -6.83
CA LEU A 286 -6.92 -6.35 -6.71
C LEU A 286 -6.40 -5.99 -8.10
N VAL A 287 -5.93 -4.75 -8.27
CA VAL A 287 -5.34 -4.26 -9.52
C VAL A 287 -3.84 -4.06 -9.33
N SER A 288 -3.08 -4.42 -10.35
CA SER A 288 -1.63 -4.22 -10.39
C SER A 288 -1.19 -3.68 -11.75
N GLY A 289 -0.17 -2.83 -11.76
CA GLY A 289 0.46 -2.28 -12.95
C GLY A 289 1.96 -2.12 -12.77
N GLY A 290 2.71 -2.23 -13.85
CA GLY A 290 4.17 -2.32 -13.81
C GLY A 290 4.89 -1.65 -14.97
N GLN A 291 6.20 -1.87 -15.03
CA GLN A 291 7.13 -1.27 -16.00
C GLN A 291 6.72 -1.53 -17.46
N ALA A 292 6.12 -2.70 -17.74
CA ALA A 292 5.66 -3.06 -19.08
C ALA A 292 4.46 -2.25 -19.59
N GLY A 293 3.83 -1.42 -18.76
CA GLY A 293 2.61 -0.68 -19.12
C GLY A 293 1.35 -1.56 -19.14
N ILE A 294 1.43 -2.81 -18.68
CA ILE A 294 0.30 -3.74 -18.61
C ILE A 294 -0.37 -3.60 -17.23
N VAL A 295 -1.69 -3.40 -17.23
CA VAL A 295 -2.52 -3.40 -16.03
C VAL A 295 -3.31 -4.70 -15.96
N ARG A 296 -3.29 -5.37 -14.80
CA ARG A 296 -3.98 -6.64 -14.55
C ARG A 296 -4.88 -6.54 -13.34
N ALA A 297 -6.08 -7.09 -13.43
CA ALA A 297 -7.02 -7.23 -12.33
C ALA A 297 -7.17 -8.71 -11.93
N HIS A 298 -7.16 -8.99 -10.64
CA HIS A 298 -7.29 -10.33 -10.07
C HIS A 298 -8.40 -10.32 -9.00
N CYS A 299 -9.15 -11.41 -8.91
CA CYS A 299 -10.18 -11.59 -7.90
C CYS A 299 -9.74 -12.65 -6.88
N LEU A 300 -9.56 -12.24 -5.63
CA LEU A 300 -9.15 -13.09 -4.50
C LEU A 300 -10.38 -13.75 -3.85
N VAL A 301 -11.23 -14.37 -4.67
CA VAL A 301 -12.54 -14.89 -4.22
C VAL A 301 -12.44 -15.91 -3.09
N GLY A 302 -11.38 -16.73 -3.07
CA GLY A 302 -11.18 -17.75 -2.04
C GLY A 302 -10.97 -17.17 -0.63
N LEU A 303 -10.60 -15.89 -0.49
CA LEU A 303 -10.49 -15.24 0.81
C LEU A 303 -11.87 -14.95 1.42
N ALA A 304 -12.87 -14.70 0.58
CA ALA A 304 -14.24 -14.45 1.03
C ALA A 304 -14.93 -15.73 1.54
N SER A 305 -14.60 -16.90 0.98
CA SER A 305 -15.23 -18.19 1.33
C SER A 305 -14.79 -18.82 2.66
N GLY A 306 -13.81 -18.22 3.36
CA GLY A 306 -13.24 -18.78 4.59
C GLY A 306 -13.26 -17.79 5.75
N VAL A 307 -12.07 -17.41 6.25
CA VAL A 307 -11.87 -16.43 7.34
C VAL A 307 -12.62 -15.12 7.07
N GLY A 308 -12.78 -14.74 5.80
CA GLY A 308 -13.60 -13.61 5.39
C GLY A 308 -15.03 -13.65 5.94
N HIS A 309 -15.71 -14.79 5.99
CA HIS A 309 -17.11 -14.84 6.46
C HIS A 309 -17.27 -14.42 7.94
N GLN A 310 -16.23 -14.59 8.77
CA GLN A 310 -16.25 -14.14 10.18
C GLN A 310 -15.75 -12.70 10.31
N LEU A 311 -14.73 -12.31 9.54
CA LEU A 311 -14.13 -10.98 9.60
C LEU A 311 -15.01 -9.91 8.94
N LEU A 312 -15.75 -10.25 7.89
CA LEU A 312 -16.53 -9.28 7.11
C LEU A 312 -17.62 -8.60 7.92
N PRO A 313 -18.46 -9.31 8.71
CA PRO A 313 -19.43 -8.67 9.59
C PRO A 313 -18.76 -7.73 10.61
N GLU A 314 -17.60 -8.11 11.15
CA GLU A 314 -16.87 -7.28 12.11
C GLU A 314 -16.29 -6.02 11.45
N CYS A 315 -15.66 -6.16 10.29
CA CYS A 315 -15.17 -5.02 9.51
C CYS A 315 -16.31 -4.09 9.10
N GLN A 316 -17.46 -4.64 8.68
CA GLN A 316 -18.64 -3.88 8.34
C GLN A 316 -19.21 -3.15 9.56
N ALA A 317 -19.29 -3.79 10.73
CA ALA A 317 -19.73 -3.15 11.96
C ALA A 317 -18.79 -1.99 12.36
N ARG A 318 -17.47 -2.22 12.35
CA ARG A 318 -16.47 -1.18 12.64
C ARG A 318 -16.55 -0.02 11.65
N PHE A 319 -16.65 -0.31 10.35
CA PHE A 319 -16.82 0.70 9.31
C PHE A 319 -18.12 1.51 9.54
N SER A 320 -19.22 0.84 9.87
CA SER A 320 -20.51 1.50 10.12
C SER A 320 -20.47 2.37 11.38
N ILE A 321 -19.74 1.97 12.43
CA ILE A 321 -19.55 2.79 13.63
C ILE A 321 -18.74 4.05 13.31
N LEU A 322 -17.68 3.92 12.52
CA LEU A 322 -16.75 5.03 12.24
C LEU A 322 -17.27 6.00 11.16
N TYR A 323 -18.00 5.48 10.16
CA TYR A 323 -18.41 6.26 9.00
C TYR A 323 -19.92 6.31 8.78
N GLY A 324 -20.69 5.45 9.46
CA GLY A 324 -22.14 5.49 9.40
C GLY A 324 -22.69 6.82 9.91
N ASP A 325 -23.89 7.15 9.47
CA ASP A 325 -24.57 8.34 9.96
C ASP A 325 -25.05 8.04 11.38
N THR A 326 -24.36 8.63 12.36
CA THR A 326 -24.98 8.84 13.66
C THR A 326 -26.20 9.74 13.44
N PRO A 327 -27.40 9.37 13.92
CA PRO A 327 -28.52 10.30 13.93
C PRO A 327 -28.17 11.42 14.91
N SER A 328 -27.55 12.49 14.42
CA SER A 328 -27.34 13.69 15.20
C SER A 328 -28.70 14.33 15.45
N SER A 329 -29.10 14.34 16.73
CA SER A 329 -29.73 15.44 17.50
C SER A 329 -30.80 16.31 16.80
N PRO A 330 -31.94 16.59 17.44
CA PRO A 330 -33.16 17.07 16.78
C PRO A 330 -32.92 18.37 16.02
N ALA A 331 -33.49 18.44 14.83
CA ALA A 331 -33.61 19.67 14.06
C ALA A 331 -34.14 20.80 14.96
N SER A 332 -33.46 21.94 14.95
CA SER A 332 -34.00 23.20 15.43
C SER A 332 -35.38 23.43 14.78
N PRO A 333 -36.41 23.83 15.53
CA PRO A 333 -37.71 24.10 14.93
C PRO A 333 -37.56 25.28 13.96
N ASP A 334 -37.98 25.07 12.72
CA ASP A 334 -38.02 26.09 11.68
C ASP A 334 -38.84 27.30 12.13
N ASP A 335 -38.19 28.46 12.17
CA ASP A 335 -38.82 29.77 12.06
C ASP A 335 -39.44 29.87 10.64
N SER A 336 -40.73 29.60 10.51
CA SER A 336 -41.47 29.92 9.28
C SER A 336 -42.96 30.15 9.51
N LEU A 337 -43.32 31.34 9.99
CA LEU A 337 -44.62 31.95 9.70
C LEU A 337 -44.46 33.46 9.53
N LEU A 338 -44.36 33.92 8.29
CA LEU A 338 -44.83 35.26 7.92
C LEU A 338 -46.12 35.10 7.11
N PRO A 339 -47.19 35.84 7.44
CA PRO A 339 -48.46 35.75 6.73
C PRO A 339 -48.39 36.51 5.40
N VAL A 340 -49.14 35.98 4.44
CA VAL A 340 -49.41 36.59 3.14
C VAL A 340 -50.42 37.72 3.35
N GLU A 341 -50.10 38.92 2.86
CA GLU A 341 -51.08 39.88 2.32
C GLU A 341 -50.77 40.11 0.84
#